data_AF-A0A846H1I9-F1
#
_entry.id   AF-A0A846H1I9-F1
#
_cell.length_a   1.000
_cell.length_b   1.000
_cell.length_c   1.000
_cell.angle_alpha   90.00
_cell.angle_beta   90.00
_cell.angle_gamma   90.00
#
_symmetry.space_group_name_H-M   'P 1'
#
loop_
_entity.id
_entity.type
_entity.pdbx_description
1 polymer ?
#
loop_
_entity_poly.entity_id
_entity_poly.type
_entity_poly.pdbx_seq_one_letter_code
_entity_poly.pdbx_strand_id
1 'polypeptide(L)'
;MTNQQALEILCARDALHNALTQEPFIPAELLECIHELDAQLQQHKQRIDQALELSSYRHSLPTKPNGWWWYLDQQRPPHPLDRYDWVFNGVTFGGWSVSLALLVNIVSRFLTGGPGVAGTSAIIVPTLITLLKAKSDLTEEEQKDNDFSEALKKCFEELLTRLKVPKFLHAETKFFSTLALVLGLLGFWSSLPKISVIYGQRGLEHYRAGELSSAEADYQRAIALDPDNAKAHYNLAVVYEDWLQLKKSKQEYQLAVSANIPRAYNNLARLYILEKDYPKAANLLVEGLKLTTKQSVYPEDKYNLYKNLGWVRFKQKRDDEAKIALEKAINIAKNPDVAKYLPNRASASCILAQVLERKKKPEALKKSLKEWKNCRHLILENPLISKPNQWLDLANDLGIGNRLIPEEDTWLHLANQYIQKAQQQKQRP
;
A
#
# COMPACT_ATOMS: atom_id res chain seq x y z
N MET A 1 64.32 -13.27 -11.87
CA MET A 1 64.16 -14.64 -11.36
C MET A 1 63.25 -15.37 -12.32
N THR A 2 63.60 -16.56 -12.77
CA THR A 2 62.75 -17.38 -13.65
C THR A 2 61.73 -18.17 -12.83
N ASN A 3 60.66 -18.66 -13.47
CA ASN A 3 59.66 -19.54 -12.84
C ASN A 3 60.33 -20.77 -12.19
N GLN A 4 61.27 -21.40 -12.89
CA GLN A 4 62.06 -22.52 -12.37
C GLN A 4 62.85 -22.15 -11.10
N GLN A 5 63.54 -21.00 -11.08
CA GLN A 5 64.28 -20.54 -9.90
C GLN A 5 63.36 -20.27 -8.71
N ALA A 6 62.17 -19.72 -8.94
CA ALA A 6 61.18 -19.48 -7.90
C ALA A 6 60.70 -20.81 -7.28
N LEU A 7 60.39 -21.80 -8.12
CA LEU A 7 59.99 -23.13 -7.66
C LEU A 7 61.10 -23.84 -6.90
N GLU A 8 62.35 -23.78 -7.39
CA GLU A 8 63.52 -24.36 -6.71
C GLU A 8 63.69 -23.80 -5.29
N ILE A 9 63.54 -22.48 -5.11
CA ILE A 9 63.62 -21.83 -3.79
C ILE A 9 62.51 -22.34 -2.85
N LEU A 10 61.27 -22.42 -3.33
CA LEU A 10 60.13 -22.84 -2.51
C LEU A 10 60.18 -24.34 -2.17
N CYS A 11 60.58 -25.18 -3.13
CA CYS A 11 60.80 -26.61 -2.90
C CYS A 11 61.97 -26.85 -1.94
N ALA A 12 63.06 -26.07 -2.04
CA ALA A 12 64.17 -26.15 -1.09
C ALA A 12 63.72 -25.80 0.33
N ARG A 13 62.85 -24.80 0.48
CA ARG A 13 62.29 -24.44 1.80
C ARG A 13 61.38 -25.51 2.38
N ASP A 14 60.60 -26.19 1.55
CA ASP A 14 59.74 -27.30 1.97
C ASP A 14 60.58 -28.54 2.35
N ALA A 15 61.61 -28.85 1.58
CA ALA A 15 62.58 -29.89 1.90
C ALA A 15 63.28 -29.61 3.25
N LEU A 16 63.69 -28.36 3.48
CA LEU A 16 64.24 -27.93 4.77
C LEU A 16 63.23 -28.13 5.91
N HIS A 17 61.97 -27.73 5.72
CA HIS A 17 60.94 -27.92 6.73
C HIS A 17 60.71 -29.41 7.04
N ASN A 18 60.74 -30.29 6.04
CA ASN A 18 60.64 -31.74 6.23
C ASN A 18 61.83 -32.31 7.01
N ALA A 19 63.06 -31.87 6.70
CA ALA A 19 64.24 -32.27 7.44
C ALA A 19 64.19 -31.83 8.91
N LEU A 20 63.80 -30.57 9.18
CA LEU A 20 63.66 -30.06 10.55
C LEU A 20 62.61 -30.83 11.37
N THR A 21 61.56 -31.36 10.75
CA THR A 21 60.56 -32.18 11.46
C THR A 21 61.04 -33.58 11.83
N GLN A 22 62.13 -34.07 11.22
CA GLN A 22 62.68 -35.40 11.47
C GLN A 22 63.85 -35.39 12.46
N GLU A 23 64.48 -34.23 12.68
CA GLU A 23 65.63 -34.08 13.55
C GLU A 23 65.22 -33.76 15.01
N PRO A 24 65.65 -34.55 16.00
CA PRO A 24 65.28 -34.35 17.41
C PRO A 24 66.03 -33.20 18.08
N PHE A 25 67.18 -32.77 17.54
CA PHE A 25 67.96 -31.66 18.06
C PHE A 25 68.53 -30.81 16.93
N ILE A 26 68.25 -29.51 16.94
CA ILE A 26 68.70 -28.56 15.93
C ILE A 26 69.65 -27.55 16.62
N PRO A 27 70.91 -27.41 16.16
CA PRO A 27 71.84 -26.43 16.71
C PRO A 27 71.34 -24.99 16.55
N ALA A 28 71.63 -24.13 17.53
CA ALA A 28 71.19 -22.72 17.55
C ALA A 28 71.71 -21.93 16.34
N GLU A 29 72.97 -22.14 15.92
CA GLU A 29 73.58 -21.50 14.75
C GLU A 29 72.81 -21.79 13.45
N LEU A 30 72.28 -23.01 13.32
CA LEU A 30 71.49 -23.40 12.15
C LEU A 30 70.11 -22.72 12.17
N LEU A 31 69.48 -22.59 13.34
CA LEU A 31 68.21 -21.87 13.49
C LEU A 31 68.34 -20.39 13.16
N GLU A 32 69.44 -19.75 13.57
CA GLU A 32 69.74 -18.36 13.24
C GLU A 32 69.91 -18.17 11.73
N CYS A 33 70.67 -19.05 11.07
CA CYS A 33 70.83 -19.04 9.62
C CYS A 33 69.49 -19.22 8.88
N ILE A 34 68.64 -20.16 9.34
CA ILE A 34 67.31 -20.36 8.74
C ILE A 34 66.44 -19.11 8.91
N HIS A 35 66.49 -18.47 10.07
CA HIS A 35 65.73 -17.24 10.33
C HIS A 35 66.16 -16.10 9.39
N GLU A 36 67.46 -15.89 9.20
CA GLU A 36 67.98 -14.87 8.27
C GLU A 36 67.57 -15.14 6.82
N LEU A 37 67.69 -16.39 6.37
CA LEU A 37 67.29 -16.79 5.02
C LEU A 37 65.78 -16.64 4.79
N ASP A 38 64.95 -16.97 5.79
CA ASP A 38 63.51 -16.74 5.74
C ASP A 38 63.17 -15.24 5.68
N ALA A 39 63.90 -14.39 6.40
CA ALA A 39 63.75 -12.94 6.31
C ALA A 39 64.13 -12.40 4.93
N GLN A 40 65.21 -12.90 4.33
CA GLN A 40 65.59 -12.55 2.95
C GLN A 40 64.53 -13.01 1.94
N LEU A 41 63.97 -14.21 2.13
CA LEU A 41 62.89 -14.73 1.28
C LEU A 41 61.66 -13.81 1.32
N GLN A 42 61.29 -13.32 2.50
CA GLN A 42 60.20 -12.35 2.65
C GLN A 42 60.48 -11.02 1.95
N GLN A 43 61.72 -10.50 2.04
CA GLN A 43 62.11 -9.27 1.34
C GLN A 43 62.02 -9.42 -0.18
N HIS A 44 62.23 -10.63 -0.71
CA HIS A 44 62.16 -10.91 -2.14
C HIS A 44 60.79 -11.39 -2.64
N LYS A 45 59.73 -11.33 -1.81
CA LYS A 45 58.37 -11.77 -2.16
C LYS A 45 57.87 -11.27 -3.52
N GLN A 46 58.12 -9.99 -3.85
CA GLN A 46 57.63 -9.37 -5.08
C GLN A 46 58.27 -9.97 -6.33
N ARG A 47 59.55 -10.38 -6.24
CA ARG A 47 60.25 -11.05 -7.34
C ARG A 47 59.74 -12.47 -7.54
N ILE A 48 59.28 -13.12 -6.46
CA ILE A 48 58.68 -14.46 -6.49
C ILE A 48 57.29 -14.41 -7.10
N ASP A 49 56.45 -13.50 -6.64
CA ASP A 49 55.10 -13.29 -7.17
C ASP A 49 55.10 -12.92 -8.66
N GLN A 50 56.09 -12.15 -9.11
CA GLN A 50 56.25 -11.80 -10.53
C GLN A 50 56.73 -12.96 -11.42
N ALA A 51 57.48 -13.91 -10.86
CA ALA A 51 58.08 -15.01 -11.62
C ALA A 51 57.18 -16.26 -11.65
N LEU A 52 56.32 -16.42 -10.63
CA LEU A 52 55.52 -17.62 -10.40
C LEU A 52 54.15 -17.24 -9.82
N GLU A 53 53.07 -17.56 -10.55
CA GLU A 53 51.70 -17.38 -10.05
C GLU A 53 51.36 -18.47 -9.02
N LEU A 54 51.75 -18.25 -7.76
CA LEU A 54 51.66 -19.23 -6.67
C LEU A 54 50.28 -19.87 -6.52
N SER A 55 49.21 -19.09 -6.71
CA SER A 55 47.82 -19.59 -6.65
C SER A 55 47.53 -20.72 -7.63
N SER A 56 48.13 -20.71 -8.82
CA SER A 56 47.92 -21.75 -9.82
C SER A 56 48.59 -23.10 -9.45
N TYR A 57 49.74 -23.04 -8.78
CA TYR A 57 50.54 -24.23 -8.43
C TYR A 57 50.08 -24.93 -7.14
N ARG A 58 49.37 -24.22 -6.24
CA ARG A 58 48.83 -24.80 -4.99
C ARG A 58 47.87 -25.97 -5.20
N HIS A 59 47.22 -26.04 -6.36
CA HIS A 59 46.30 -27.13 -6.70
C HIS A 59 47.00 -28.37 -7.27
N SER A 60 48.23 -28.21 -7.76
CA SER A 60 49.00 -29.28 -8.42
C SER A 60 50.12 -29.85 -7.57
N LEU A 61 50.50 -29.18 -6.48
CA LEU A 61 51.57 -29.59 -5.57
C LEU A 61 51.02 -29.77 -4.16
N PRO A 62 51.49 -30.79 -3.40
CA PRO A 62 51.11 -30.94 -2.00
C PRO A 62 51.66 -29.76 -1.19
N THR A 63 50.78 -28.90 -0.69
CA THR A 63 51.14 -27.79 0.20
C THR A 63 50.84 -28.16 1.64
N LYS A 64 51.73 -27.81 2.56
CA LYS A 64 51.45 -27.92 3.99
C LYS A 64 50.63 -26.70 4.43
N PRO A 65 49.44 -26.87 5.04
CA PRO A 65 48.54 -25.75 5.34
C PRO A 65 49.12 -24.64 6.24
N ASN A 66 50.21 -24.92 6.96
CA ASN A 66 50.83 -23.97 7.90
C ASN A 66 52.11 -23.28 7.37
N GLY A 67 52.49 -23.50 6.10
CA GLY A 67 53.71 -22.90 5.53
C GLY A 67 53.50 -21.45 5.08
N TRP A 68 53.95 -20.48 5.87
CA TRP A 68 53.78 -19.04 5.56
C TRP A 68 54.33 -18.63 4.18
N TRP A 69 55.41 -19.26 3.72
CA TRP A 69 56.09 -18.95 2.44
C TRP A 69 55.28 -19.35 1.20
N TRP A 70 54.27 -20.21 1.36
CA TRP A 70 53.34 -20.54 0.28
C TRP A 70 52.31 -19.44 0.04
N TYR A 71 52.28 -18.35 0.82
CA TYR A 71 51.29 -17.26 0.74
C TYR A 71 51.92 -15.87 0.49
N LEU A 72 53.10 -15.83 -0.16
CA LEU A 72 53.83 -14.60 -0.47
C LEU A 72 53.10 -13.63 -1.44
N ASP A 73 52.15 -14.13 -2.22
CA ASP A 73 51.29 -13.40 -3.18
C ASP A 73 50.19 -12.54 -2.53
N GLN A 74 49.86 -12.79 -1.25
CA GLN A 74 48.71 -12.15 -0.60
C GLN A 74 48.93 -10.68 -0.21
N GLN A 75 50.14 -10.12 -0.36
CA GLN A 75 50.45 -8.75 0.06
C GLN A 75 50.71 -7.82 -1.14
N ARG A 76 49.65 -7.44 -1.87
CA ARG A 76 49.68 -6.30 -2.79
C ARG A 76 49.75 -4.97 -2.02
N PRO A 77 50.35 -3.90 -2.58
CA PRO A 77 50.30 -2.58 -1.97
C PRO A 77 48.84 -2.07 -1.94
N PRO A 78 48.35 -1.57 -0.80
CA PRO A 78 46.95 -1.17 -0.64
C PRO A 78 46.62 0.04 -1.53
N HIS A 79 45.54 -0.04 -2.29
CA HIS A 79 44.98 1.11 -3.00
C HIS A 79 44.35 2.08 -1.98
N PRO A 80 44.39 3.42 -2.20
CA PRO A 80 43.87 4.39 -1.23
C PRO A 80 42.39 4.20 -0.84
N LEU A 81 41.60 3.52 -1.67
CA LEU A 81 40.19 3.22 -1.41
C LEU A 81 39.99 1.97 -0.56
N ASP A 82 40.95 1.04 -0.51
CA ASP A 82 40.85 -0.22 0.26
C ASP A 82 40.64 0.05 1.77
N ARG A 83 41.07 1.22 2.26
CA ARG A 83 40.81 1.70 3.64
C ARG A 83 39.32 1.82 3.98
N TYR A 84 38.45 1.95 2.97
CA TYR A 84 37.01 2.13 3.11
C TYR A 84 36.22 0.87 2.72
N ASP A 85 36.87 -0.21 2.30
CA ASP A 85 36.21 -1.45 1.88
C ASP A 85 35.32 -2.03 2.97
N TRP A 86 35.73 -1.94 4.25
CA TRP A 86 34.92 -2.40 5.37
C TRP A 86 33.58 -1.63 5.45
N VAL A 87 33.59 -0.33 5.15
CA VAL A 87 32.39 0.51 5.11
C VAL A 87 31.54 0.14 3.90
N PHE A 88 32.13 0.05 2.71
CA PHE A 88 31.40 -0.31 1.49
C PHE A 88 30.75 -1.68 1.60
N ASN A 89 31.46 -2.68 2.12
CA ASN A 89 30.93 -4.01 2.33
C ASN A 89 29.84 -4.04 3.42
N GLY A 90 30.04 -3.31 4.53
CA GLY A 90 29.03 -3.19 5.59
C GLY A 90 27.73 -2.55 5.11
N VAL A 91 27.82 -1.43 4.37
CA VAL A 91 26.64 -0.75 3.82
C VAL A 91 25.98 -1.55 2.71
N THR A 92 26.76 -2.23 1.86
CA THR A 92 26.24 -3.13 0.83
C THR A 92 25.39 -4.24 1.45
N PHE A 93 25.86 -4.85 2.53
CA PHE A 93 25.11 -5.90 3.23
C PHE A 93 23.77 -5.38 3.75
N GLY A 94 23.78 -4.24 4.46
CA GLY A 94 22.54 -3.59 4.90
C GLY A 94 21.62 -3.21 3.73
N GLY A 95 22.19 -2.75 2.62
CA GLY A 95 21.48 -2.39 1.40
C GLY A 95 20.76 -3.59 0.74
N TRP A 96 21.35 -4.78 0.78
CA TRP A 96 20.68 -6.01 0.31
C TRP A 96 19.50 -6.38 1.20
N SER A 97 19.64 -6.30 2.53
CA SER A 97 18.54 -6.55 3.46
C SER A 97 17.38 -5.58 3.23
N VAL A 98 17.67 -4.29 3.04
CA VAL A 98 16.67 -3.26 2.72
C VAL A 98 16.01 -3.53 1.37
N SER A 99 16.81 -3.85 0.34
CA SER A 99 16.29 -4.16 -1.00
C SER A 99 15.35 -5.36 -0.98
N LEU A 100 15.72 -6.42 -0.27
CA LEU A 100 14.88 -7.61 -0.13
C LEU A 100 13.57 -7.29 0.61
N ALA A 101 13.64 -6.52 1.70
CA ALA A 101 12.45 -6.11 2.44
C ALA A 101 11.50 -5.25 1.59
N LEU A 102 12.04 -4.29 0.83
CA LEU A 102 11.27 -3.46 -0.10
C LEU A 102 10.64 -4.32 -1.20
N LEU A 103 11.40 -5.24 -1.79
CA LEU A 103 10.92 -6.12 -2.85
C LEU A 103 9.77 -7.02 -2.36
N VAL A 104 9.93 -7.67 -1.21
CA VAL A 104 8.85 -8.47 -0.59
C VAL A 104 7.62 -7.62 -0.33
N ASN A 105 7.80 -6.41 0.23
CA ASN A 105 6.68 -5.51 0.50
C ASN A 105 5.95 -5.12 -0.79
N ILE A 106 6.68 -4.64 -1.80
CA ILE A 106 6.13 -4.26 -3.11
C ILE A 106 5.38 -5.42 -3.74
N VAL A 107 6.02 -6.59 -3.86
CA VAL A 107 5.42 -7.75 -4.52
C VAL A 107 4.16 -8.20 -3.81
N SER A 108 4.15 -8.24 -2.47
CA SER A 108 2.98 -8.65 -1.69
C SER A 108 1.74 -7.79 -2.01
N ARG A 109 1.90 -6.47 -2.20
CA ARG A 109 0.80 -5.55 -2.56
C ARG A 109 0.19 -5.83 -3.93
N PHE A 110 0.92 -6.45 -4.85
CA PHE A 110 0.40 -6.88 -6.15
C PHE A 110 -0.19 -8.29 -6.15
N LEU A 111 0.10 -9.10 -5.13
CA LEU A 111 -0.42 -10.46 -5.02
C LEU A 111 -1.77 -10.51 -4.27
N THR A 112 -2.06 -9.55 -3.39
CA THR A 112 -3.24 -9.55 -2.50
C THR A 112 -4.57 -9.14 -3.15
N GLY A 113 -4.76 -9.26 -4.47
CA GLY A 113 -6.02 -8.81 -5.12
C GLY A 113 -6.63 -9.76 -6.15
N GLY A 114 -7.57 -10.60 -5.73
CA GLY A 114 -8.53 -11.28 -6.60
C GLY A 114 -8.00 -12.33 -7.60
N PRO A 115 -8.89 -13.15 -8.18
CA PRO A 115 -8.52 -14.36 -8.95
C PRO A 115 -7.86 -14.10 -10.32
N GLY A 116 -7.86 -12.87 -10.83
CA GLY A 116 -7.28 -12.52 -12.14
C GLY A 116 -5.75 -12.44 -12.21
N VAL A 117 -5.06 -12.52 -11.07
CA VAL A 117 -3.58 -12.43 -10.97
C VAL A 117 -2.91 -13.82 -11.00
N ALA A 118 -3.71 -14.89 -11.08
CA ALA A 118 -3.22 -16.28 -11.07
C ALA A 118 -2.15 -16.55 -12.15
N GLY A 119 -2.19 -15.84 -13.28
CA GLY A 119 -1.23 -16.00 -14.38
C GLY A 119 0.17 -15.46 -14.11
N THR A 120 0.30 -14.32 -13.41
CA THR A 120 1.62 -13.70 -13.09
C THR A 120 2.14 -14.15 -11.72
N SER A 121 1.26 -14.59 -10.83
CA SER A 121 1.61 -15.14 -9.53
C SER A 121 2.26 -16.52 -9.60
N ALA A 122 2.03 -17.32 -10.65
CA ALA A 122 2.62 -18.66 -10.81
C ALA A 122 4.17 -18.68 -10.87
N ILE A 123 4.82 -17.58 -11.27
CA ILE A 123 6.28 -17.48 -11.39
C ILE A 123 6.90 -16.73 -10.20
N ILE A 124 6.20 -15.70 -9.70
CA ILE A 124 6.71 -14.82 -8.65
C ILE A 124 6.53 -15.46 -7.27
N VAL A 125 5.40 -16.15 -7.02
CA VAL A 125 5.07 -16.74 -5.72
C VAL A 125 6.05 -17.85 -5.31
N PRO A 126 6.45 -18.81 -6.17
CA PRO A 126 7.47 -19.80 -5.79
C PRO A 126 8.83 -19.17 -5.46
N THR A 127 9.21 -18.12 -6.19
CA THR A 127 10.48 -17.41 -5.96
C THR A 127 10.44 -16.63 -4.65
N LEU A 128 9.33 -15.93 -4.36
CA LEU A 128 9.13 -15.20 -3.11
C LEU A 128 8.96 -16.13 -1.91
N ILE A 129 8.26 -17.26 -2.06
CA ILE A 129 8.12 -18.28 -1.02
C ILE A 129 9.47 -18.94 -0.74
N THR A 130 10.30 -19.19 -1.76
CA THR A 130 11.67 -19.68 -1.57
C THR A 130 12.52 -18.64 -0.80
N LEU A 131 12.42 -17.36 -1.15
CA LEU A 131 13.08 -16.25 -0.45
C LEU A 131 12.57 -16.05 0.99
N LEU A 132 11.27 -16.28 1.24
CA LEU A 132 10.64 -16.14 2.55
C LEU A 132 10.87 -17.38 3.43
N LYS A 133 10.86 -18.59 2.88
CA LYS A 133 11.27 -19.82 3.59
C LYS A 133 12.73 -19.76 3.99
N ALA A 134 13.59 -19.27 3.10
CA ALA A 134 14.98 -18.97 3.42
C ALA A 134 15.11 -17.96 4.59
N LYS A 135 14.10 -17.14 4.86
CA LYS A 135 14.06 -16.20 6.00
C LYS A 135 13.34 -16.76 7.23
N SER A 136 12.30 -17.58 7.10
CA SER A 136 11.57 -18.17 8.24
C SER A 136 12.28 -19.37 8.85
N ASP A 137 12.99 -20.15 8.04
CA ASP A 137 13.83 -21.25 8.52
C ASP A 137 15.07 -20.72 9.29
N LEU A 138 15.34 -19.40 9.24
CA LEU A 138 16.39 -18.70 10.00
C LEU A 138 15.94 -18.20 11.38
N THR A 139 14.64 -18.32 11.73
CA THR A 139 14.19 -17.97 13.09
C THR A 139 14.33 -19.11 14.11
N GLU A 140 14.73 -20.32 13.67
CA GLU A 140 14.95 -21.47 14.57
C GLU A 140 16.41 -21.96 14.65
N GLU A 141 17.39 -21.37 13.95
CA GLU A 141 18.78 -21.82 14.09
C GLU A 141 19.80 -20.71 13.73
N GLU A 142 20.39 -20.12 14.77
CA GLU A 142 21.33 -18.99 14.77
C GLU A 142 22.71 -19.31 14.14
N GLN A 143 22.82 -20.35 13.32
CA GLN A 143 24.10 -20.86 12.79
C GLN A 143 24.13 -21.06 11.26
N LYS A 144 23.05 -20.68 10.56
CA LYS A 144 22.90 -20.84 9.09
C LYS A 144 22.89 -19.54 8.29
N ASP A 145 23.37 -18.44 8.88
CA ASP A 145 23.41 -17.11 8.25
C ASP A 145 24.38 -16.98 7.06
N ASN A 146 25.20 -18.00 6.77
CA ASN A 146 26.24 -17.90 5.75
C ASN A 146 25.82 -18.34 4.34
N ASP A 147 24.83 -19.21 4.15
CA ASP A 147 24.71 -19.92 2.86
C ASP A 147 24.13 -19.05 1.71
N PHE A 148 23.06 -18.28 1.97
CA PHE A 148 22.45 -17.43 0.95
C PHE A 148 23.26 -16.15 0.67
N SER A 149 23.79 -15.51 1.72
CA SER A 149 24.65 -14.34 1.59
C SER A 149 25.92 -14.68 0.81
N GLU A 150 26.49 -15.85 1.07
CA GLU A 150 27.69 -16.32 0.38
C GLU A 150 27.40 -16.74 -1.07
N ALA A 151 26.23 -17.32 -1.36
CA ALA A 151 25.79 -17.58 -2.73
C ALA A 151 25.61 -16.28 -3.55
N LEU A 152 24.99 -15.25 -2.98
CA LEU A 152 24.86 -13.93 -3.62
C LEU A 152 26.23 -13.26 -3.84
N LYS A 153 27.11 -13.32 -2.84
CA LYS A 153 28.49 -12.81 -2.95
C LYS A 153 29.23 -13.49 -4.10
N LYS A 154 29.19 -14.83 -4.18
CA LYS A 154 29.83 -15.62 -5.25
C LYS A 154 29.27 -15.29 -6.63
N CYS A 155 27.96 -15.25 -6.78
CA CYS A 155 27.30 -14.91 -8.04
C CYS A 155 27.69 -13.49 -8.53
N PHE A 156 27.74 -12.52 -7.61
CA PHE A 156 28.13 -11.16 -7.97
C PHE A 156 29.62 -11.04 -8.30
N GLU A 157 30.49 -11.78 -7.61
CA GLU A 157 31.93 -11.84 -7.92
C GLU A 157 32.21 -12.50 -9.27
N GLU A 158 31.48 -13.56 -9.61
CA GLU A 158 31.50 -14.16 -10.96
C GLU A 158 31.01 -13.16 -12.02
N LEU A 159 30.00 -12.35 -11.72
CA LEU A 159 29.51 -11.31 -12.64
C LEU A 159 30.56 -10.21 -12.85
N LEU A 160 31.16 -9.70 -11.77
CA LEU A 160 32.19 -8.66 -11.83
C LEU A 160 33.44 -9.13 -12.60
N THR A 161 33.84 -10.39 -12.39
CA THR A 161 34.95 -11.00 -13.13
C THR A 161 34.62 -11.20 -14.61
N ARG A 162 33.40 -11.62 -14.96
CA ARG A 162 32.93 -11.67 -16.36
C ARG A 162 32.90 -10.30 -17.02
N LEU A 163 32.52 -9.25 -16.29
CA LEU A 163 32.55 -7.85 -16.75
C LEU A 163 33.96 -7.23 -16.73
N LYS A 164 35.00 -8.01 -16.39
CA LYS A 164 36.41 -7.58 -16.30
C LYS A 164 36.63 -6.40 -15.35
N VAL A 165 35.80 -6.26 -14.32
CA VAL A 165 35.98 -5.23 -13.29
C VAL A 165 37.21 -5.58 -12.46
N PRO A 166 38.20 -4.68 -12.32
CA PRO A 166 39.39 -4.93 -11.51
C PRO A 166 39.02 -5.26 -10.06
N LYS A 167 39.69 -6.26 -9.46
CA LYS A 167 39.39 -6.74 -8.09
C LYS A 167 39.36 -5.62 -7.03
N PHE A 168 40.18 -4.59 -7.20
CA PHE A 168 40.25 -3.44 -6.28
C PHE A 168 39.02 -2.51 -6.33
N LEU A 169 38.17 -2.60 -7.37
CA LEU A 169 36.92 -1.81 -7.48
C LEU A 169 35.68 -2.63 -7.11
N HIS A 170 35.85 -3.87 -6.65
CA HIS A 170 34.72 -4.77 -6.41
C HIS A 170 33.83 -4.25 -5.27
N ALA A 171 34.41 -3.69 -4.20
CA ALA A 171 33.66 -3.16 -3.06
C ALA A 171 32.82 -1.92 -3.45
N GLU A 172 33.40 -0.99 -4.20
CA GLU A 172 32.73 0.22 -4.68
C GLU A 172 31.65 -0.12 -5.70
N THR A 173 31.94 -1.02 -6.64
CA THR A 173 30.95 -1.44 -7.64
C THR A 173 29.75 -2.13 -6.98
N LYS A 174 29.99 -3.01 -6.00
CA LYS A 174 28.94 -3.63 -5.16
C LYS A 174 28.13 -2.56 -4.41
N PHE A 175 28.80 -1.59 -3.81
CA PHE A 175 28.15 -0.49 -3.11
C PHE A 175 27.25 0.35 -4.03
N PHE A 176 27.78 0.88 -5.14
CA PHE A 176 27.04 1.76 -6.03
C PHE A 176 25.88 1.05 -6.75
N SER A 177 26.06 -0.21 -7.15
CA SER A 177 24.98 -1.02 -7.72
C SER A 177 23.88 -1.31 -6.69
N THR A 178 24.24 -1.60 -5.45
CA THR A 178 23.27 -1.81 -4.36
C THR A 178 22.54 -0.52 -4.01
N LEU A 179 23.25 0.60 -3.95
CA LEU A 179 22.66 1.92 -3.74
C LEU A 179 21.67 2.26 -4.86
N ALA A 180 22.03 2.02 -6.13
CA ALA A 180 21.15 2.22 -7.27
C ALA A 180 19.89 1.33 -7.19
N LEU A 181 20.04 0.07 -6.77
CA LEU A 181 18.91 -0.84 -6.56
C LEU A 181 17.96 -0.34 -5.47
N VAL A 182 18.50 0.05 -4.30
CA VAL A 182 17.70 0.58 -3.19
C VAL A 182 16.96 1.84 -3.62
N LEU A 183 17.65 2.78 -4.28
CA LEU A 183 17.02 4.02 -4.77
C LEU A 183 15.95 3.74 -5.82
N GLY A 184 16.17 2.78 -6.72
CA GLY A 184 15.17 2.33 -7.69
C GLY A 184 13.93 1.73 -7.04
N LEU A 185 14.12 0.86 -6.04
CA LEU A 185 13.03 0.25 -5.26
C LEU A 185 12.26 1.28 -4.43
N LEU A 186 12.96 2.22 -3.79
CA LEU A 186 12.33 3.34 -3.07
C LEU A 186 11.56 4.26 -4.00
N GLY A 187 12.13 4.58 -5.17
CA GLY A 187 11.46 5.35 -6.23
C GLY A 187 10.18 4.66 -6.68
N PHE A 188 10.23 3.36 -6.96
CA PHE A 188 9.04 2.58 -7.30
C PHE A 188 8.03 2.52 -6.15
N TRP A 189 8.48 2.27 -4.92
CA TRP A 189 7.63 2.26 -3.73
C TRP A 189 6.90 3.61 -3.54
N SER A 190 7.60 4.73 -3.75
CA SER A 190 7.02 6.07 -3.68
C SER A 190 5.97 6.34 -4.77
N SER A 191 5.99 5.55 -5.85
CA SER A 191 5.01 5.63 -6.95
C SER A 191 3.73 4.82 -6.68
N LEU A 192 3.72 3.91 -5.69
CA LEU A 192 2.58 3.04 -5.39
C LEU A 192 1.27 3.81 -5.14
N PRO A 193 1.24 4.94 -4.42
CA PRO A 193 0.02 5.74 -4.26
C PRO A 193 -0.54 6.25 -5.59
N LYS A 194 0.31 6.60 -6.55
CA LYS A 194 -0.16 7.02 -7.90
C LYS A 194 -0.79 5.83 -8.64
N ILE A 195 -0.19 4.65 -8.54
CA ILE A 195 -0.76 3.42 -9.12
C ILE A 195 -2.09 3.07 -8.44
N SER A 196 -2.19 3.25 -7.12
CA SER A 196 -3.42 3.08 -6.36
C SER A 196 -4.56 3.96 -6.90
N VAL A 197 -4.27 5.23 -7.23
CA VAL A 197 -5.26 6.14 -7.84
C VAL A 197 -5.75 5.61 -9.20
N ILE A 198 -4.87 5.02 -10.02
CA ILE A 198 -5.26 4.43 -11.31
C ILE A 198 -6.24 3.27 -11.12
N TYR A 199 -5.94 2.34 -10.21
CA TYR A 199 -6.88 1.26 -9.87
C TYR A 199 -8.18 1.80 -9.27
N GLY A 200 -8.12 2.85 -8.44
CA GLY A 200 -9.30 3.51 -7.92
C GLY A 200 -10.16 4.19 -9.00
N GLN A 201 -9.56 4.68 -10.09
CA GLN A 201 -10.29 5.22 -11.24
C GLN A 201 -10.93 4.09 -12.07
N ARG A 202 -10.18 3.03 -12.36
CA ARG A 202 -10.70 1.87 -13.08
C ARG A 202 -11.84 1.16 -12.33
N GLY A 203 -11.71 1.04 -11.00
CA GLY A 203 -12.79 0.53 -10.15
C GLY A 203 -14.04 1.40 -10.20
N LEU A 204 -13.90 2.72 -10.37
CA LEU A 204 -15.04 3.62 -10.57
C LEU A 204 -15.68 3.44 -11.94
N GLU A 205 -14.89 3.20 -12.98
CA GLU A 205 -15.40 2.87 -14.31
C GLU A 205 -16.18 1.55 -14.30
N HIS A 206 -15.64 0.49 -13.70
CA HIS A 206 -16.36 -0.78 -13.52
C HIS A 206 -17.61 -0.63 -12.67
N TYR A 207 -17.55 0.16 -11.61
CA TYR A 207 -18.72 0.45 -10.78
C TYR A 207 -19.85 1.10 -11.58
N ARG A 208 -19.51 2.09 -12.43
CA ARG A 208 -20.44 2.73 -13.37
C ARG A 208 -20.93 1.75 -14.43
N ALA A 209 -20.11 0.81 -14.89
CA ALA A 209 -20.58 -0.24 -15.79
C ALA A 209 -21.54 -1.25 -15.11
N GLY A 210 -21.77 -1.16 -13.79
CA GLY A 210 -22.54 -2.14 -13.02
C GLY A 210 -21.76 -3.42 -12.72
N GLU A 211 -20.47 -3.46 -13.06
CA GLU A 211 -19.56 -4.59 -12.88
C GLU A 211 -19.00 -4.60 -11.46
N LEU A 212 -19.88 -4.81 -10.47
CA LEU A 212 -19.55 -4.66 -9.05
C LEU A 212 -18.38 -5.54 -8.58
N SER A 213 -18.24 -6.75 -9.13
CA SER A 213 -17.12 -7.66 -8.81
C SER A 213 -15.78 -7.13 -9.31
N SER A 214 -15.74 -6.55 -10.51
CA SER A 214 -14.54 -5.92 -11.07
C SER A 214 -14.19 -4.65 -10.28
N ALA A 215 -15.21 -3.88 -9.90
CA ALA A 215 -15.04 -2.69 -9.06
C ALA A 215 -14.45 -3.04 -7.67
N GLU A 216 -14.98 -4.06 -7.00
CA GLU A 216 -14.43 -4.56 -5.73
C GLU A 216 -12.94 -4.91 -5.88
N ALA A 217 -12.60 -5.73 -6.89
CA ALA A 217 -11.22 -6.18 -7.10
C ALA A 217 -10.26 -5.00 -7.32
N ASP A 218 -10.69 -3.99 -8.06
CA ASP A 218 -9.90 -2.78 -8.32
C ASP A 218 -9.75 -1.89 -7.10
N TYR A 219 -10.80 -1.69 -6.30
CA TYR A 219 -10.68 -0.94 -5.06
C TYR A 219 -9.83 -1.67 -4.02
N GLN A 220 -9.96 -2.99 -3.90
CA GLN A 220 -9.08 -3.80 -3.06
C GLN A 220 -7.63 -3.70 -3.53
N ARG A 221 -7.38 -3.64 -4.85
CA ARG A 221 -6.05 -3.42 -5.38
C ARG A 221 -5.51 -2.03 -5.04
N ALA A 222 -6.34 -1.00 -5.18
CA ALA A 222 -5.97 0.35 -4.80
C ALA A 222 -5.57 0.42 -3.32
N ILE A 223 -6.35 -0.19 -2.43
CA ILE A 223 -6.08 -0.27 -0.99
C ILE A 223 -4.80 -1.08 -0.69
N ALA A 224 -4.55 -2.17 -1.41
CA ALA A 224 -3.32 -2.95 -1.23
C ALA A 224 -2.07 -2.12 -1.60
N LEU A 225 -2.16 -1.29 -2.64
CA LEU A 225 -1.06 -0.43 -3.10
C LEU A 225 -0.86 0.78 -2.19
N ASP A 226 -1.95 1.35 -1.67
CA ASP A 226 -1.98 2.48 -0.76
C ASP A 226 -3.09 2.26 0.29
N PRO A 227 -2.73 1.73 1.47
CA PRO A 227 -3.68 1.47 2.55
C PRO A 227 -4.35 2.73 3.10
N ASP A 228 -3.81 3.92 2.83
CA ASP A 228 -4.37 5.20 3.27
C ASP A 228 -5.23 5.86 2.19
N ASN A 229 -5.50 5.17 1.06
CA ASN A 229 -6.35 5.67 -0.01
C ASN A 229 -7.82 5.72 0.42
N ALA A 230 -8.16 6.82 1.11
CA ALA A 230 -9.49 7.08 1.66
C ALA A 230 -10.62 7.04 0.63
N LYS A 231 -10.33 7.41 -0.62
CA LYS A 231 -11.31 7.37 -1.71
C LYS A 231 -11.59 5.94 -2.15
N ALA A 232 -10.58 5.08 -2.19
CA ALA A 232 -10.76 3.66 -2.47
C ALA A 232 -11.57 2.98 -1.36
N HIS A 233 -11.28 3.26 -0.09
CA HIS A 233 -12.09 2.81 1.05
C HIS A 233 -13.56 3.27 0.93
N TYR A 234 -13.80 4.56 0.68
CA TYR A 234 -15.16 5.07 0.49
C TYR A 234 -15.89 4.36 -0.66
N ASN A 235 -15.24 4.18 -1.81
CA ASN A 235 -15.88 3.55 -2.95
C ASN A 235 -16.11 2.04 -2.74
N LEU A 236 -15.18 1.33 -2.09
CA LEU A 236 -15.36 -0.07 -1.72
C LEU A 236 -16.54 -0.23 -0.74
N ALA A 237 -16.68 0.70 0.21
CA ALA A 237 -17.81 0.73 1.12
C ALA A 237 -19.15 0.87 0.39
N VAL A 238 -19.19 1.68 -0.68
CA VAL A 238 -20.37 1.85 -1.55
C VAL A 238 -20.67 0.55 -2.29
N VAL A 239 -19.67 -0.13 -2.88
CA VAL A 239 -19.86 -1.45 -3.52
C VAL A 239 -20.44 -2.47 -2.53
N TYR A 240 -19.93 -2.50 -1.29
CA TYR A 240 -20.48 -3.38 -0.26
C TYR A 240 -21.89 -3.00 0.18
N GLU A 241 -22.26 -1.72 0.18
CA GLU A 241 -23.63 -1.28 0.46
C GLU A 241 -24.60 -1.77 -0.63
N ASP A 242 -24.21 -1.67 -1.90
CA ASP A 242 -25.01 -2.11 -3.05
C ASP A 242 -25.23 -3.64 -3.05
N TRP A 243 -24.27 -4.41 -2.52
CA TRP A 243 -24.44 -5.85 -2.27
C TRP A 243 -25.10 -6.20 -0.93
N LEU A 244 -25.60 -5.22 -0.18
CA LEU A 244 -26.20 -5.41 1.14
C LEU A 244 -25.24 -6.04 2.18
N GLN A 245 -23.92 -5.99 1.94
CA GLN A 245 -22.87 -6.42 2.86
C GLN A 245 -22.58 -5.30 3.88
N LEU A 246 -23.60 -4.89 4.63
CA LEU A 246 -23.59 -3.69 5.47
C LEU A 246 -22.47 -3.69 6.53
N LYS A 247 -22.08 -4.86 7.05
CA LYS A 247 -20.97 -4.97 8.01
C LYS A 247 -19.62 -4.56 7.38
N LYS A 248 -19.31 -5.06 6.18
CA LYS A 248 -18.08 -4.69 5.47
C LYS A 248 -18.12 -3.23 5.04
N SER A 249 -19.25 -2.78 4.50
CA SER A 249 -19.49 -1.38 4.13
C SER A 249 -19.20 -0.43 5.30
N LYS A 250 -19.69 -0.76 6.49
CA LYS A 250 -19.45 0.02 7.71
C LYS A 250 -17.97 0.13 8.08
N GLN A 251 -17.21 -0.97 7.97
CA GLN A 251 -15.77 -0.98 8.24
C GLN A 251 -15.01 -0.05 7.28
N GLU A 252 -15.30 -0.17 5.99
CA GLU A 252 -14.66 0.66 4.96
C GLU A 252 -15.05 2.15 5.08
N TYR A 253 -16.31 2.45 5.39
CA TYR A 253 -16.71 3.83 5.68
C TYR A 253 -16.05 4.40 6.94
N GLN A 254 -15.76 3.60 7.96
CA GLN A 254 -15.02 4.07 9.15
C GLN A 254 -13.61 4.51 8.78
N LEU A 255 -12.91 3.77 7.92
CA LEU A 255 -11.59 4.13 7.41
C LEU A 255 -11.64 5.43 6.58
N ALA A 256 -12.66 5.58 5.73
CA ALA A 256 -12.87 6.82 4.98
C ALA A 256 -13.23 8.03 5.88
N VAL A 257 -13.96 7.80 6.99
CA VAL A 257 -14.28 8.82 7.99
C VAL A 257 -13.02 9.28 8.73
N SER A 258 -12.12 8.37 9.11
CA SER A 258 -10.84 8.76 9.75
C SER A 258 -9.96 9.64 8.86
N ALA A 259 -10.09 9.49 7.55
CA ALA A 259 -9.42 10.33 6.56
C ALA A 259 -10.26 11.56 6.13
N ASN A 260 -11.31 11.90 6.87
CA ASN A 260 -12.12 13.10 6.69
C ASN A 260 -12.88 13.20 5.35
N ILE A 261 -13.30 12.08 4.75
CA ILE A 261 -14.14 12.10 3.53
C ILE A 261 -15.58 12.49 3.89
N PRO A 262 -16.11 13.67 3.51
CA PRO A 262 -17.43 14.15 3.97
C PRO A 262 -18.59 13.21 3.60
N ARG A 263 -18.53 12.60 2.41
CA ARG A 263 -19.53 11.61 1.96
C ARG A 263 -19.58 10.36 2.84
N ALA A 264 -18.44 9.94 3.39
CA ALA A 264 -18.36 8.78 4.27
C ALA A 264 -19.11 9.02 5.59
N TYR A 265 -19.03 10.22 6.17
CA TYR A 265 -19.81 10.58 7.36
C TYR A 265 -21.31 10.43 7.13
N ASN A 266 -21.80 10.92 5.98
CA ASN A 266 -23.19 10.82 5.61
C ASN A 266 -23.64 9.35 5.45
N ASN A 267 -22.89 8.55 4.71
CA ASN A 267 -23.28 7.17 4.43
C ASN A 267 -23.16 6.27 5.66
N LEU A 268 -22.10 6.44 6.46
CA LEU A 268 -21.97 5.75 7.74
C LEU A 268 -23.11 6.12 8.70
N ALA A 269 -23.49 7.40 8.76
CA ALA A 269 -24.64 7.81 9.55
C ALA A 269 -25.95 7.18 9.07
N ARG A 270 -26.15 7.00 7.76
CA ARG A 270 -27.31 6.25 7.24
C ARG A 270 -27.34 4.80 7.74
N LEU A 271 -26.20 4.11 7.78
CA LEU A 271 -26.14 2.76 8.34
C LEU A 271 -26.53 2.75 9.83
N TYR A 272 -26.07 3.73 10.62
CA TYR A 272 -26.48 3.87 12.02
C TYR A 272 -27.97 4.25 12.17
N ILE A 273 -28.57 4.99 11.23
CA ILE A 273 -30.02 5.25 11.20
C ILE A 273 -30.80 3.96 11.02
N LEU A 274 -30.35 3.07 10.11
CA LEU A 274 -30.97 1.76 9.88
C LEU A 274 -30.87 0.87 11.13
N GLU A 275 -29.74 0.93 11.84
CA GLU A 275 -29.54 0.28 13.14
C GLU A 275 -30.30 0.95 14.29
N LYS A 276 -30.94 2.10 14.04
CA LYS A 276 -31.62 2.96 15.04
C LYS A 276 -30.69 3.55 16.11
N ASP A 277 -29.37 3.55 15.89
CA ASP A 277 -28.38 4.23 16.73
C ASP A 277 -28.32 5.73 16.36
N TYR A 278 -29.40 6.42 16.68
CA TYR A 278 -29.57 7.84 16.38
C TYR A 278 -28.50 8.75 17.02
N PRO A 279 -28.02 8.52 18.26
CA PRO A 279 -26.94 9.31 18.83
C PRO A 279 -25.65 9.27 18.00
N LYS A 280 -25.18 8.08 17.59
CA LYS A 280 -23.97 7.98 16.75
C LYS A 280 -24.17 8.60 15.38
N ALA A 281 -25.32 8.35 14.75
CA ALA A 281 -25.65 8.97 13.46
C ALA A 281 -25.61 10.50 13.55
N ALA A 282 -26.21 11.10 14.59
CA ALA A 282 -26.20 12.54 14.78
C ALA A 282 -24.78 13.11 14.94
N ASN A 283 -23.92 12.45 15.71
CA ASN A 283 -22.54 12.89 15.93
C ASN A 283 -21.75 12.91 14.62
N LEU A 284 -21.80 11.83 13.84
CA LEU A 284 -21.16 11.75 12.53
C LEU A 284 -21.63 12.84 11.58
N LEU A 285 -22.93 13.11 11.53
CA LEU A 285 -23.48 14.15 10.66
C LEU A 285 -23.02 15.55 11.07
N VAL A 286 -22.93 15.81 12.38
CA VAL A 286 -22.40 17.09 12.91
C VAL A 286 -20.91 17.23 12.61
N GLU A 287 -20.12 16.17 12.76
CA GLU A 287 -18.70 16.17 12.40
C GLU A 287 -18.48 16.38 10.91
N GLY A 288 -19.21 15.67 10.05
CA GLY A 288 -19.19 15.87 8.61
C GLY A 288 -19.52 17.32 8.22
N LEU A 289 -20.52 17.93 8.86
CA LEU A 289 -20.85 19.34 8.62
C LEU A 289 -19.72 20.30 9.01
N LYS A 290 -18.96 20.04 10.09
CA LYS A 290 -17.78 20.84 10.46
C LYS A 290 -16.67 20.75 9.41
N LEU A 291 -16.55 19.63 8.69
CA LEU A 291 -15.59 19.52 7.59
C LEU A 291 -16.02 20.38 6.41
N THR A 292 -17.32 20.46 6.10
CA THR A 292 -17.84 21.29 5.01
C THR A 292 -17.62 22.79 5.18
N THR A 293 -17.30 23.26 6.39
CA THR A 293 -16.93 24.67 6.64
C THR A 293 -15.43 24.93 6.50
N LYS A 294 -14.60 23.88 6.61
CA LYS A 294 -13.14 23.97 6.53
C LYS A 294 -12.60 23.69 5.13
N GLN A 295 -13.32 22.89 4.36
CA GLN A 295 -12.92 22.43 3.05
C GLN A 295 -13.98 22.83 2.02
N SER A 296 -13.58 23.05 0.77
CA SER A 296 -14.53 23.15 -0.33
C SER A 296 -15.11 21.76 -0.58
N VAL A 297 -16.42 21.61 -0.36
CA VAL A 297 -17.14 20.35 -0.50
C VAL A 297 -18.27 20.56 -1.50
N TYR A 298 -18.63 19.51 -2.24
CA TYR A 298 -19.76 19.54 -3.15
C TYR A 298 -21.05 19.92 -2.40
N PRO A 299 -21.90 20.80 -2.96
CA PRO A 299 -23.16 21.19 -2.35
C PRO A 299 -24.09 20.01 -2.01
N GLU A 300 -24.00 18.92 -2.77
CA GLU A 300 -24.69 17.65 -2.50
C GLU A 300 -24.35 17.06 -1.13
N ASP A 301 -23.08 17.06 -0.74
CA ASP A 301 -22.66 16.45 0.51
C ASP A 301 -23.26 17.24 1.69
N LYS A 302 -23.24 18.57 1.60
CA LYS A 302 -23.85 19.47 2.59
C LYS A 302 -25.36 19.28 2.66
N TYR A 303 -26.03 19.14 1.52
CA TYR A 303 -27.46 18.83 1.45
C TYR A 303 -27.77 17.51 2.19
N ASN A 304 -27.06 16.43 1.83
CA ASN A 304 -27.29 15.09 2.38
C ASN A 304 -27.04 15.05 3.90
N LEU A 305 -25.97 15.68 4.37
CA LEU A 305 -25.66 15.81 5.79
C LEU A 305 -26.78 16.52 6.56
N TYR A 306 -27.26 17.68 6.07
CA TYR A 306 -28.36 18.40 6.72
C TYR A 306 -29.69 17.64 6.67
N LYS A 307 -30.01 17.01 5.54
CA LYS A 307 -31.22 16.20 5.36
C LYS A 307 -31.24 15.05 6.36
N ASN A 308 -30.15 14.27 6.44
CA ASN A 308 -30.05 13.14 7.36
C ASN A 308 -29.98 13.60 8.83
N LEU A 309 -29.37 14.75 9.12
CA LEU A 309 -29.38 15.31 10.48
C LEU A 309 -30.81 15.67 10.89
N GLY A 310 -31.56 16.29 9.97
CA GLY A 310 -32.98 16.55 10.12
C GLY A 310 -33.78 15.28 10.42
N TRP A 311 -33.53 14.22 9.66
CA TRP A 311 -34.19 12.93 9.85
C TRP A 311 -33.88 12.31 11.21
N VAL A 312 -32.60 12.28 11.60
CA VAL A 312 -32.16 11.74 12.90
C VAL A 312 -32.78 12.52 14.05
N ARG A 313 -32.77 13.86 13.99
CA ARG A 313 -33.38 14.72 15.01
C ARG A 313 -34.89 14.49 15.11
N PHE A 314 -35.56 14.28 13.99
CA PHE A 314 -36.99 13.92 13.97
C PHE A 314 -37.24 12.55 14.63
N LYS A 315 -36.38 11.55 14.42
CA LYS A 315 -36.47 10.24 15.10
C LYS A 315 -36.19 10.35 16.60
N GLN A 316 -35.33 11.28 17.01
CA GLN A 316 -35.06 11.62 18.41
C GLN A 316 -36.14 12.48 19.08
N LYS A 317 -37.25 12.80 18.39
CA LYS A 317 -38.30 13.74 18.85
C LYS A 317 -37.80 15.17 19.11
N ARG A 318 -36.66 15.55 18.54
CA ARG A 318 -36.08 16.91 18.59
C ARG A 318 -36.56 17.71 17.37
N ASP A 319 -37.87 17.95 17.33
CA ASP A 319 -38.55 18.46 16.12
C ASP A 319 -38.09 19.86 15.70
N ASP A 320 -37.72 20.73 16.64
CA ASP A 320 -37.24 22.08 16.31
C ASP A 320 -35.88 22.06 15.63
N GLU A 321 -34.96 21.22 16.11
CA GLU A 321 -33.67 21.00 15.45
C GLU A 321 -33.81 20.29 14.11
N ALA A 322 -34.74 19.33 14.04
CA ALA A 322 -35.05 18.65 12.80
C ALA A 322 -35.48 19.64 11.72
N LYS A 323 -36.42 20.53 12.08
CA LYS A 323 -36.90 21.59 11.21
C LYS A 323 -35.75 22.49 10.71
N ILE A 324 -34.90 22.98 11.61
CA ILE A 324 -33.77 23.86 11.26
C ILE A 324 -32.83 23.18 10.25
N ALA A 325 -32.47 21.93 10.49
CA ALA A 325 -31.59 21.19 9.59
C ALA A 325 -32.24 20.95 8.21
N LEU A 326 -33.51 20.59 8.18
CA LEU A 326 -34.26 20.36 6.93
C LEU A 326 -34.44 21.64 6.13
N GLU A 327 -34.73 22.77 6.78
CA GLU A 327 -34.82 24.08 6.11
C GLU A 327 -33.49 24.47 5.46
N LYS A 328 -32.35 24.17 6.11
CA LYS A 328 -31.01 24.35 5.50
C LYS A 328 -30.81 23.46 4.27
N ALA A 329 -31.20 22.19 4.33
CA ALA A 329 -31.13 21.28 3.18
C ALA A 329 -32.01 21.78 2.03
N ILE A 330 -33.27 22.15 2.30
CA ILE A 330 -34.19 22.70 1.29
C ILE A 330 -33.61 23.98 0.67
N ASN A 331 -33.00 24.85 1.47
CA ASN A 331 -32.39 26.07 0.94
C ASN A 331 -31.24 25.79 -0.03
N ILE A 332 -30.42 24.76 0.22
CA ILE A 332 -29.37 24.32 -0.71
C ILE A 332 -30.00 23.81 -2.02
N ALA A 333 -31.07 23.01 -1.91
CA ALA A 333 -31.77 22.43 -3.06
C ALA A 333 -32.54 23.46 -3.90
N LYS A 334 -32.78 24.68 -3.41
CA LYS A 334 -33.41 25.75 -4.19
C LYS A 334 -32.49 26.33 -5.27
N ASN A 335 -31.18 26.20 -5.12
CA ASN A 335 -30.25 26.69 -6.13
C ASN A 335 -30.31 25.76 -7.37
N PRO A 336 -30.72 26.25 -8.56
CA PRO A 336 -30.81 25.43 -9.77
C PRO A 336 -29.49 24.76 -10.17
N ASP A 337 -28.35 25.44 -9.95
CA ASP A 337 -27.02 24.92 -10.28
C ASP A 337 -26.64 23.71 -9.42
N VAL A 338 -27.19 23.64 -8.21
CA VAL A 338 -27.01 22.52 -7.28
C VAL A 338 -28.08 21.46 -7.51
N ALA A 339 -29.33 21.87 -7.72
CA ALA A 339 -30.49 21.00 -7.76
C ALA A 339 -30.39 19.91 -8.84
N LYS A 340 -29.71 20.18 -9.96
CA LYS A 340 -29.45 19.20 -11.02
C LYS A 340 -28.60 17.99 -10.57
N TYR A 341 -27.82 18.13 -9.50
CA TYR A 341 -26.97 17.07 -8.95
C TYR A 341 -27.56 16.44 -7.68
N LEU A 342 -28.78 16.80 -7.29
CA LEU A 342 -29.45 16.28 -6.09
C LEU A 342 -30.53 15.26 -6.48
N PRO A 343 -30.19 13.97 -6.63
CA PRO A 343 -31.15 12.95 -7.03
C PRO A 343 -32.29 12.81 -6.02
N ASN A 344 -32.05 13.14 -4.74
CA ASN A 344 -33.00 12.95 -3.65
C ASN A 344 -33.53 14.26 -3.04
N ARG A 345 -33.58 15.35 -3.83
CA ARG A 345 -33.89 16.70 -3.35
C ARG A 345 -35.25 16.85 -2.67
N ALA A 346 -36.19 15.96 -2.99
CA ALA A 346 -37.53 15.96 -2.39
C ALA A 346 -37.55 15.51 -0.92
N SER A 347 -36.62 14.62 -0.55
CA SER A 347 -36.61 13.94 0.76
C SER A 347 -36.65 14.92 1.94
N ALA A 348 -35.91 16.05 1.85
CA ALA A 348 -35.92 17.06 2.91
C ALA A 348 -37.32 17.68 3.14
N SER A 349 -38.07 17.97 2.08
CA SER A 349 -39.44 18.50 2.16
C SER A 349 -40.41 17.45 2.71
N CYS A 350 -40.25 16.18 2.31
CA CYS A 350 -41.08 15.08 2.81
C CYS A 350 -40.90 14.86 4.32
N ILE A 351 -39.66 14.92 4.81
CA ILE A 351 -39.37 14.79 6.26
C ILE A 351 -39.87 16.03 7.00
N LEU A 352 -39.72 17.23 6.43
CA LEU A 352 -40.20 18.47 7.06
C LEU A 352 -41.72 18.48 7.23
N ALA A 353 -42.46 17.97 6.26
CA ALA A 353 -43.91 17.81 6.36
C ALA A 353 -44.30 16.97 7.59
N GLN A 354 -43.65 15.82 7.79
CA GLN A 354 -43.89 14.95 8.96
C GLN A 354 -43.51 15.63 10.28
N VAL A 355 -42.40 16.39 10.32
CA VAL A 355 -42.01 17.19 11.49
C VAL A 355 -43.12 18.18 11.85
N LEU A 356 -43.68 18.86 10.86
CA LEU A 356 -44.75 19.84 11.05
C LEU A 356 -46.07 19.20 11.47
N GLU A 357 -46.39 18.02 10.97
CA GLU A 357 -47.57 17.24 11.36
C GLU A 357 -47.55 16.80 12.82
N ARG A 358 -46.39 16.36 13.32
CA ARG A 358 -46.27 15.91 14.70
C ARG A 358 -46.65 17.02 15.70
N LYS A 359 -46.47 18.29 15.32
CA LYS A 359 -46.84 19.45 16.14
C LYS A 359 -48.36 19.64 16.29
N LYS A 360 -49.18 19.11 15.37
CA LYS A 360 -50.66 19.17 15.37
C LYS A 360 -51.27 20.59 15.52
N LYS A 361 -50.50 21.65 15.27
CA LYS A 361 -50.98 23.05 15.30
C LYS A 361 -51.59 23.42 13.94
N PRO A 362 -52.72 24.15 13.86
CA PRO A 362 -53.37 24.49 12.59
C PRO A 362 -52.45 25.15 11.57
N GLU A 363 -51.61 26.10 12.01
CA GLU A 363 -50.62 26.74 11.14
C GLU A 363 -49.53 25.79 10.66
N ALA A 364 -49.09 24.87 11.52
CA ALA A 364 -48.10 23.86 11.17
C ALA A 364 -48.67 22.87 10.16
N LEU A 365 -49.94 22.49 10.27
CA LEU A 365 -50.61 21.61 9.31
C LEU A 365 -50.77 22.26 7.93
N LYS A 366 -51.07 23.57 7.86
CA LYS A 366 -51.06 24.33 6.60
C LYS A 366 -49.67 24.32 5.94
N LYS A 367 -48.61 24.52 6.74
CA LYS A 367 -47.22 24.43 6.28
C LYS A 367 -46.86 23.01 5.85
N SER A 368 -47.27 21.98 6.60
CA SER A 368 -47.07 20.57 6.23
C SER A 368 -47.66 20.26 4.86
N LEU A 369 -48.91 20.68 4.61
CA LEU A 369 -49.55 20.46 3.31
C LEU A 369 -48.77 21.11 2.15
N LYS A 370 -48.17 22.28 2.38
CA LYS A 370 -47.29 22.92 1.39
C LYS A 370 -46.06 22.04 1.12
N GLU A 371 -45.41 21.54 2.17
CA GLU A 371 -44.22 20.69 2.02
C GLU A 371 -44.52 19.32 1.42
N TRP A 372 -45.68 18.72 1.68
CA TRP A 372 -46.10 17.50 0.98
C TRP A 372 -46.33 17.72 -0.51
N LYS A 373 -46.90 18.86 -0.90
CA LYS A 373 -47.04 19.23 -2.31
C LYS A 373 -45.68 19.42 -2.97
N ASN A 374 -44.74 20.10 -2.29
CA ASN A 374 -43.36 20.24 -2.77
C ASN A 374 -42.66 18.89 -2.90
N CYS A 375 -42.76 18.04 -1.87
CA CYS A 375 -42.24 16.67 -1.86
C CYS A 375 -42.73 15.89 -3.09
N ARG A 376 -44.05 15.84 -3.29
CA ARG A 376 -44.64 15.15 -4.46
C ARG A 376 -44.17 15.74 -5.78
N HIS A 377 -44.19 17.06 -5.92
CA HIS A 377 -43.79 17.74 -7.15
C HIS A 377 -42.33 17.43 -7.50
N LEU A 378 -41.41 17.56 -6.55
CA LEU A 378 -39.99 17.29 -6.75
C LEU A 378 -39.69 15.82 -7.07
N ILE A 379 -40.47 14.89 -6.49
CA ILE A 379 -40.39 13.46 -6.83
C ILE A 379 -40.82 13.22 -8.29
N LEU A 380 -41.94 13.82 -8.71
CA LEU A 380 -42.47 13.64 -10.07
C LEU A 380 -41.61 14.32 -11.15
N GLU A 381 -40.94 15.42 -10.80
CA GLU A 381 -39.96 16.07 -11.67
C GLU A 381 -38.63 15.32 -11.74
N ASN A 382 -38.40 14.36 -10.85
CA ASN A 382 -37.14 13.62 -10.82
C ASN A 382 -37.02 12.78 -12.11
N PRO A 383 -36.01 13.03 -12.97
CA PRO A 383 -35.80 12.22 -14.17
C PRO A 383 -35.61 10.74 -13.85
N LEU A 384 -35.06 10.45 -12.66
CA LEU A 384 -34.81 9.09 -12.16
C LEU A 384 -36.10 8.29 -11.96
N ILE A 385 -37.18 8.95 -11.56
CA ILE A 385 -38.47 8.32 -11.25
C ILE A 385 -39.40 8.39 -12.46
N SER A 386 -39.30 9.45 -13.26
CA SER A 386 -40.11 9.64 -14.47
C SER A 386 -39.60 8.87 -15.69
N LYS A 387 -38.31 8.48 -15.75
CA LYS A 387 -37.71 7.71 -16.86
C LYS A 387 -36.77 6.58 -16.37
N PRO A 388 -37.32 5.47 -15.86
CA PRO A 388 -36.54 4.38 -15.26
C PRO A 388 -35.47 3.76 -16.17
N ASN A 389 -35.68 3.78 -17.50
CA ASN A 389 -34.77 3.14 -18.45
C ASN A 389 -33.57 4.02 -18.87
N GLN A 390 -33.59 5.33 -18.55
CA GLN A 390 -32.46 6.26 -18.74
C GLN A 390 -31.60 6.40 -17.48
N TRP A 391 -31.93 5.62 -16.45
CA TRP A 391 -31.34 5.65 -15.12
C TRP A 391 -29.86 5.29 -15.12
N LEU A 392 -29.46 4.21 -15.82
CA LEU A 392 -28.08 3.75 -15.77
C LEU A 392 -27.11 4.86 -16.16
N ASP A 393 -27.35 5.54 -17.27
CA ASP A 393 -26.45 6.58 -17.77
C ASP A 393 -26.32 7.76 -16.79
N LEU A 394 -27.43 8.22 -16.18
CA LEU A 394 -27.41 9.32 -15.21
C LEU A 394 -26.86 8.91 -13.83
N ALA A 395 -27.13 7.68 -13.38
CA ALA A 395 -26.52 7.09 -12.17
C ALA A 395 -25.00 7.00 -12.31
N ASN A 396 -24.55 6.66 -13.52
CA ASN A 396 -23.17 6.49 -13.89
C ASN A 396 -22.45 7.83 -13.93
N ASP A 397 -23.01 8.83 -14.61
CA ASP A 397 -22.46 10.18 -14.68
C ASP A 397 -22.31 10.81 -13.29
N LEU A 398 -23.31 10.61 -12.43
CA LEU A 398 -23.33 11.16 -11.06
C LEU A 398 -22.57 10.30 -10.03
N GLY A 399 -22.09 9.10 -10.39
CA GLY A 399 -21.43 8.18 -9.47
C GLY A 399 -22.34 7.72 -8.33
N ILE A 400 -23.64 7.67 -8.59
CA ILE A 400 -24.67 7.34 -7.61
C ILE A 400 -24.83 5.83 -7.52
N GLY A 401 -24.49 5.08 -8.59
CA GLY A 401 -24.72 3.65 -8.72
C GLY A 401 -26.17 3.27 -8.44
N ASN A 402 -26.44 1.99 -8.29
CA ASN A 402 -27.79 1.44 -8.17
C ASN A 402 -28.41 1.69 -6.78
N ARG A 403 -28.31 2.94 -6.28
CA ARG A 403 -29.09 3.45 -5.16
C ARG A 403 -30.56 3.39 -5.58
N LEU A 404 -31.17 2.20 -5.42
CA LEU A 404 -32.54 2.08 -5.00
C LEU A 404 -32.71 3.13 -3.91
N ILE A 405 -33.48 4.18 -4.17
CA ILE A 405 -33.86 5.17 -3.16
C ILE A 405 -35.14 4.58 -2.54
N PRO A 406 -35.08 3.58 -1.64
CA PRO A 406 -36.25 2.82 -1.23
C PRO A 406 -37.19 3.72 -0.39
N GLU A 407 -36.62 4.81 0.11
CA GLU A 407 -37.29 5.86 0.85
C GLU A 407 -38.21 6.72 -0.04
N GLU A 408 -37.89 6.97 -1.32
CA GLU A 408 -38.65 7.94 -2.14
C GLU A 408 -40.00 7.42 -2.63
N ASP A 409 -40.12 6.13 -2.97
CA ASP A 409 -41.42 5.52 -3.26
C ASP A 409 -42.34 5.54 -2.03
N THR A 410 -41.75 5.28 -0.85
CA THR A 410 -42.44 5.37 0.43
C THR A 410 -42.90 6.82 0.69
N TRP A 411 -42.03 7.81 0.46
CA TRP A 411 -42.37 9.22 0.62
C TRP A 411 -43.42 9.70 -0.38
N LEU A 412 -43.38 9.24 -1.64
CA LEU A 412 -44.37 9.54 -2.66
C LEU A 412 -45.75 9.01 -2.28
N HIS A 413 -45.80 7.75 -1.82
CA HIS A 413 -47.04 7.15 -1.35
C HIS A 413 -47.65 7.94 -0.18
N LEU A 414 -46.83 8.28 0.82
CA LEU A 414 -47.25 9.10 1.96
C LEU A 414 -47.75 10.48 1.53
N ALA A 415 -47.05 11.13 0.60
CA ALA A 415 -47.43 12.44 0.06
C ALA A 415 -48.81 12.39 -0.61
N ASN A 416 -49.05 11.39 -1.46
CA ASN A 416 -50.32 11.19 -2.15
C ASN A 416 -51.47 10.95 -1.16
N GLN A 417 -51.29 10.05 -0.19
CA GLN A 417 -52.29 9.78 0.83
C GLN A 417 -52.66 11.04 1.64
N TYR A 418 -51.67 11.82 2.05
CA TYR A 418 -51.92 13.02 2.87
C TYR A 418 -52.63 14.12 2.08
N ILE A 419 -52.19 14.38 0.84
CA ILE A 419 -52.83 15.37 -0.03
C ILE A 419 -54.30 15.01 -0.29
N GLN A 420 -54.59 13.73 -0.54
CA GLN A 420 -55.95 13.25 -0.75
C GLN A 420 -56.82 13.42 0.50
N LYS A 421 -56.33 13.05 1.69
CA LYS A 421 -57.03 13.28 2.97
C LYS A 421 -57.33 14.76 3.20
N ALA A 422 -56.37 15.64 2.93
CA ALA A 422 -56.55 17.08 3.08
C ALA A 422 -57.58 17.65 2.09
N GLN A 423 -57.68 17.10 0.87
CA GLN A 423 -58.72 17.47 -0.09
C GLN A 423 -60.11 17.03 0.36
N GLN A 424 -60.23 15.80 0.87
CA GLN A 424 -61.49 15.27 1.43
C GLN A 424 -61.96 16.08 2.65
N GLN A 425 -61.05 16.52 3.51
CA GLN A 425 -61.39 17.37 4.66
C GLN A 425 -61.88 18.77 4.27
N LYS A 426 -61.43 19.31 3.13
CA LYS A 426 -61.93 20.58 2.58
C LYS A 426 -63.30 20.47 1.90
N GLN A 427 -63.70 19.25 1.53
CA GLN A 427 -64.98 18.95 0.89
C GLN A 427 -66.06 18.52 1.88
N ARG A 428 -65.74 18.42 3.18
CA ARG A 428 -66.75 18.23 4.22
C ARG A 428 -67.42 19.58 4.51
N PRO A 429 -68.76 19.65 4.46
CA PRO A 429 -69.51 20.89 4.69
C PRO A 429 -69.30 21.47 6.08
#